data_AF-A0A814BQR9-F1
#
_entry.id   AF-A0A814BQR9-F1
#
_cell.length_a   1.000
_cell.length_b   1.000
_cell.length_c   1.000
_cell.angle_alpha   90.00
_cell.angle_beta   90.00
_cell.angle_gamma   90.00
#
_symmetry.space_group_name_H-M   'P 1'
#
loop_
_entity.id
_entity.type
_entity.pdbx_description
1 polymer ?
#
loop_
_entity_poly.entity_id
_entity_poly.type
_entity_poly.pdbx_seq_one_letter_code
_entity_poly.pdbx_strand_id
1 'polypeptide(L)'
;MCSNKRKSYPPTKSNLHLFFGPSKVKKQKQQHDQSLFTYPLIDPYPSTPFILQTNIKERRLINDKLDLDLIYITSFIPSPCDMSLYTFLLNTLPWYRVEYSKQTDRLVQIITPRYTTVFGIDDTQQSKDKYNRQPREIPPILNELKERIEQATDVKYNFVLTCL
;
A
#
# COMPACT_ATOMS: atom_id res chain seq x y z
N MET A 1 54.77 19.21 -19.39
CA MET A 1 53.41 18.81 -19.82
C MET A 1 53.16 17.38 -19.36
N CYS A 2 52.38 17.17 -18.29
CA CYS A 2 52.01 15.83 -17.81
C CYS A 2 50.61 15.47 -18.31
N SER A 3 50.50 14.36 -19.04
CA SER A 3 49.25 13.82 -19.57
C SER A 3 48.70 12.75 -18.62
N ASN A 4 47.52 13.01 -18.02
CA ASN A 4 46.82 12.08 -17.13
C ASN A 4 45.91 11.14 -17.95
N LYS A 5 46.23 9.84 -18.00
CA LYS A 5 45.32 8.80 -18.53
C LYS A 5 44.34 8.37 -17.42
N ARG A 6 43.05 8.62 -17.61
CA ARG A 6 41.97 8.09 -16.75
C ARG A 6 41.73 6.61 -17.08
N LYS A 7 41.74 5.75 -16.07
CA LYS A 7 41.34 4.33 -16.17
C LYS A 7 39.81 4.24 -16.16
N SER A 8 39.22 3.56 -17.15
CA SER A 8 37.80 3.21 -17.18
C SER A 8 37.58 1.85 -16.49
N TYR A 9 36.52 1.75 -15.69
CA TYR A 9 36.04 0.48 -15.14
C TYR A 9 34.76 0.03 -15.90
N PRO A 10 34.56 -1.28 -16.11
CA PRO A 10 33.38 -1.78 -16.82
C PRO A 10 32.11 -1.65 -15.97
N PRO A 11 30.92 -1.53 -16.59
CA PRO A 11 29.66 -1.40 -15.88
C PRO A 11 29.30 -2.71 -15.17
N THR A 12 29.05 -2.63 -13.86
CA THR A 12 28.53 -3.72 -13.06
C THR A 12 27.09 -4.05 -13.47
N LYS A 13 26.83 -5.32 -13.81
CA LYS A 13 25.48 -5.82 -14.14
C LYS A 13 24.54 -5.60 -12.95
N SER A 14 23.37 -4.99 -13.18
CA SER A 14 22.41 -4.69 -12.12
C SER A 14 21.71 -5.97 -11.65
N ASN A 15 21.68 -6.16 -10.33
CA ASN A 15 21.09 -7.33 -9.65
C ASN A 15 19.55 -7.25 -9.53
N LEU A 16 18.86 -6.50 -10.40
CA LEU A 16 17.42 -6.25 -10.31
C LEU A 16 16.58 -7.54 -10.33
N HIS A 17 17.03 -8.59 -11.02
CA HIS A 17 16.32 -9.86 -11.08
C HIS A 17 16.20 -10.58 -9.72
N LEU A 18 17.09 -10.29 -8.76
CA LEU A 18 17.03 -10.87 -7.41
C LEU A 18 15.86 -10.31 -6.59
N PHE A 19 15.33 -9.14 -6.95
CA PHE A 19 14.19 -8.53 -6.26
C PHE A 19 12.84 -9.00 -6.81
N PHE A 20 12.76 -9.33 -8.11
CA PHE A 20 11.50 -9.66 -8.80
C PHE A 20 11.42 -11.11 -9.29
N GLY A 21 12.42 -11.93 -9.02
CA GLY A 21 12.37 -13.36 -9.35
C GLY A 21 11.31 -14.10 -8.53
N PRO A 22 10.64 -15.13 -9.09
CA PRO A 22 9.68 -15.93 -8.35
C PRO A 22 10.40 -16.63 -7.19
N SER A 23 10.04 -16.24 -5.97
CA SER A 23 10.57 -16.89 -4.77
C SER A 23 10.10 -18.35 -4.74
N LYS A 24 11.04 -19.31 -4.72
CA LYS A 24 10.75 -20.69 -4.32
C LYS A 24 10.49 -20.71 -2.81
N VAL A 25 9.28 -20.34 -2.40
CA VAL A 25 8.89 -20.33 -0.99
C VAL A 25 8.76 -21.78 -0.52
N LYS A 26 9.75 -22.29 0.22
CA LYS A 26 9.49 -23.37 1.18
C LYS A 26 8.60 -22.75 2.27
N LYS A 27 7.35 -23.19 2.36
CA LYS A 27 6.42 -22.83 3.45
C LYS A 27 7.03 -23.30 4.77
N GLN A 28 7.84 -22.46 5.40
CA GLN A 28 8.20 -22.61 6.80
C GLN A 28 7.13 -21.92 7.64
N LYS A 29 6.55 -22.69 8.55
CA LYS A 29 5.48 -22.29 9.45
C LYS A 29 6.04 -21.23 10.40
N GLN A 30 5.83 -19.96 10.07
CA GLN A 30 6.15 -18.85 10.97
C GLN A 30 5.32 -19.06 12.25
N GLN A 31 5.99 -19.25 13.39
CA GLN A 31 5.35 -19.21 14.70
C GLN A 31 4.94 -17.76 14.95
N HIS A 32 3.72 -17.43 14.56
CA HIS A 32 3.14 -16.14 14.82
C HIS A 32 2.46 -16.21 16.19
N ASP A 33 2.95 -15.43 17.16
CA ASP A 33 2.22 -15.19 18.39
C ASP A 33 0.87 -14.56 18.03
N GLN A 34 -0.22 -15.22 18.41
CA GLN A 34 -1.58 -14.82 18.06
C GLN A 34 -2.07 -13.63 18.90
N SER A 35 -1.38 -13.33 20.01
CA SER A 35 -1.84 -12.40 21.04
C SER A 35 -1.53 -10.91 20.80
N LEU A 36 -0.62 -10.58 19.87
CA LEU A 36 -0.04 -9.23 19.77
C LEU A 36 -0.67 -8.28 18.73
N PHE A 37 -1.71 -8.69 18.00
CA PHE A 37 -2.20 -7.92 16.83
C PHE A 37 -3.69 -7.66 16.79
N THR A 38 -4.36 -7.63 17.94
CA THR A 38 -5.76 -7.24 18.03
C THR A 38 -5.85 -5.73 18.28
N TYR A 39 -5.54 -4.92 17.27
CA TYR A 39 -5.89 -3.51 17.33
C TYR A 39 -7.41 -3.40 17.39
N PRO A 40 -7.99 -2.63 18.32
CA PRO A 40 -9.43 -2.58 18.49
C PRO A 40 -10.10 -2.20 17.16
N LEU A 41 -11.16 -2.92 16.84
CA LEU A 41 -12.05 -2.58 15.74
C LEU A 41 -12.82 -1.33 16.19
N ILE A 42 -12.65 -0.21 15.50
CA ILE A 42 -13.45 0.99 15.75
C ILE A 42 -14.77 0.75 15.01
N ASP A 43 -15.69 0.03 15.64
CA ASP A 43 -17.04 -0.15 15.15
C ASP A 43 -18.05 0.44 16.16
N PRO A 44 -18.97 1.30 15.71
CA PRO A 44 -19.14 1.77 14.33
C PRO A 44 -18.08 2.82 13.92
N TYR A 45 -17.71 2.83 12.64
CA TYR A 45 -16.93 3.94 12.07
C TYR A 45 -17.67 5.27 12.24
N PRO A 46 -16.98 6.35 12.62
CA PRO A 46 -17.60 7.66 12.77
C PRO A 46 -18.12 8.16 11.43
N SER A 47 -19.24 8.89 11.46
CA SER A 47 -19.76 9.57 10.28
C SER A 47 -18.80 10.65 9.79
N THR A 48 -18.71 10.81 8.47
CA THR A 48 -17.86 11.82 7.86
C THR A 48 -18.46 13.23 8.04
N PRO A 49 -17.71 14.20 8.58
CA PRO A 49 -18.23 15.56 8.80
C PRO A 49 -18.18 16.43 7.53
N PHE A 50 -17.80 15.86 6.39
CA PHE A 50 -17.67 16.52 5.10
C PHE A 50 -18.17 15.61 3.98
N ILE A 51 -18.49 16.21 2.84
CA ILE A 51 -18.83 15.51 1.62
C ILE A 51 -17.54 15.31 0.84
N LEU A 52 -17.21 14.07 0.49
CA LEU A 52 -16.06 13.80 -0.38
C LEU A 52 -16.31 14.51 -1.72
N GLN A 53 -15.35 15.30 -2.18
CA GLN A 53 -15.39 15.94 -3.48
C GLN A 53 -14.27 15.37 -4.33
N THR A 54 -14.55 15.12 -5.61
CA THR A 54 -13.57 14.60 -6.55
C THR A 54 -13.64 15.34 -7.87
N ASN A 55 -12.48 15.53 -8.50
CA ASN A 55 -12.35 16.23 -9.76
C ASN A 55 -11.69 15.30 -10.79
N ILE A 56 -12.39 15.05 -11.90
CA ILE A 56 -11.93 14.19 -13.01
C ILE A 56 -11.71 15.04 -14.28
N LYS A 57 -11.71 16.38 -14.17
CA LYS A 57 -11.65 17.28 -15.34
C LYS A 57 -10.39 17.09 -16.18
N GLU A 58 -9.26 16.75 -15.57
CA GLU A 58 -7.97 16.60 -16.25
C GLU A 58 -7.38 15.21 -15.99
N ARG A 59 -7.75 14.27 -16.85
CA ARG A 59 -7.14 12.93 -16.90
C ARG A 59 -6.15 12.88 -18.06
N ARG A 60 -4.89 12.55 -17.75
CA ARG A 60 -3.83 12.30 -18.74
C ARG A 60 -3.42 10.83 -18.71
N LEU A 61 -3.46 10.19 -19.87
CA LEU A 61 -2.84 8.87 -20.04
C LEU A 61 -1.34 9.06 -20.28
N ILE A 62 -0.53 8.29 -19.56
CA ILE A 62 0.93 8.24 -19.70
C ILE A 62 1.27 6.78 -19.99
N ASN A 63 1.46 6.47 -21.27
CA ASN A 63 1.76 5.14 -21.81
C ASN A 63 2.97 5.18 -22.78
N ASP A 64 3.77 6.24 -22.70
CA ASP A 64 4.94 6.49 -23.53
C ASP A 64 6.21 5.80 -22.98
N LYS A 65 6.11 5.12 -21.85
CA LYS A 65 7.21 4.41 -21.19
C LYS A 65 6.99 2.90 -21.26
N LEU A 66 8.09 2.17 -21.48
CA LEU A 66 8.09 0.71 -21.48
C LEU A 66 7.58 0.18 -20.13
N ASP A 67 6.63 -0.74 -20.18
CA ASP A 67 6.02 -1.41 -19.01
C ASP A 67 5.33 -0.48 -17.99
N LEU A 68 4.91 0.72 -18.40
CA LEU A 68 4.26 1.67 -17.50
C LEU A 68 3.06 2.35 -18.16
N ASP A 69 1.86 1.85 -17.81
CA ASP A 69 0.58 2.46 -18.15
C ASP A 69 0.03 3.19 -16.91
N LEU A 70 -0.05 4.52 -16.97
CA LEU A 70 -0.57 5.34 -15.89
C LEU A 70 -1.76 6.19 -16.34
N ILE A 71 -2.69 6.33 -15.41
CA ILE A 71 -3.72 7.35 -15.45
C ILE A 71 -3.33 8.42 -14.45
N TYR A 72 -2.93 9.59 -14.95
CA TYR A 72 -2.60 10.74 -14.12
C TYR A 72 -3.80 11.69 -14.02
N ILE A 73 -4.26 11.96 -12.81
CA ILE A 73 -5.34 12.91 -12.53
C ILE A 73 -4.81 13.99 -11.60
N THR A 74 -4.82 15.24 -12.06
CA THR A 74 -4.37 16.40 -11.27
C THR A 74 -5.45 16.77 -10.25
N SER A 75 -5.05 16.91 -8.98
CA SER A 75 -5.97 17.26 -7.87
C SER A 75 -7.26 16.44 -7.87
N PHE A 76 -7.15 15.11 -7.91
CA PHE A 76 -8.31 14.22 -7.88
C PHE A 76 -9.22 14.53 -6.68
N ILE A 77 -8.64 14.87 -5.54
CA ILE A 77 -9.35 15.40 -4.37
C ILE A 77 -8.97 16.89 -4.27
N PRO A 78 -9.89 17.83 -4.58
CA PRO A 78 -9.57 19.25 -4.55
C PRO A 78 -9.48 19.77 -3.11
N SER A 79 -8.68 20.81 -2.92
CA SER A 79 -8.66 21.57 -1.67
C SER A 79 -9.98 22.34 -1.47
N PRO A 80 -10.53 22.43 -0.25
CA PRO A 80 -10.00 21.98 1.05
C PRO A 80 -10.43 20.56 1.46
N CYS A 81 -11.05 19.79 0.55
CA CYS A 81 -11.56 18.45 0.85
C CYS A 81 -10.41 17.47 1.14
N ASP A 82 -9.26 17.65 0.50
CA ASP A 82 -8.04 16.86 0.71
C ASP A 82 -7.58 16.86 2.19
N MET A 83 -7.50 18.04 2.80
CA MET A 83 -7.10 18.21 4.20
C MET A 83 -8.14 17.68 5.17
N SER A 84 -9.43 17.84 4.84
CA SER A 84 -10.52 17.30 5.64
C SER A 84 -10.50 15.77 5.65
N LEU A 85 -10.31 15.16 4.49
CA LEU A 85 -10.15 13.72 4.35
C LEU A 85 -8.90 13.22 5.07
N TYR A 86 -7.76 13.87 4.86
CA TYR A 86 -6.50 13.51 5.52
C TYR A 86 -6.65 13.52 7.05
N THR A 87 -7.18 14.61 7.61
CA THR A 87 -7.36 14.78 9.06
C THR A 87 -8.34 13.75 9.62
N PHE A 88 -9.42 13.47 8.88
CA PHE A 88 -10.38 12.45 9.28
C PHE A 88 -9.74 11.06 9.30
N LEU A 89 -9.06 10.64 8.23
CA LEU A 89 -8.41 9.32 8.16
C LEU A 89 -7.31 9.18 9.23
N LEU A 90 -6.53 10.24 9.45
CA LEU A 90 -5.50 10.27 10.50
C LEU A 90 -6.09 9.95 11.88
N ASN A 91 -7.24 10.54 12.22
CA ASN A 91 -7.87 10.39 13.53
C ASN A 91 -8.75 9.15 13.69
N THR A 92 -9.21 8.56 12.59
CA THR A 92 -10.24 7.51 12.62
C THR A 92 -9.73 6.12 12.26
N LEU A 93 -8.61 6.01 11.53
CA LEU A 93 -8.09 4.71 11.15
C LEU A 93 -7.28 4.07 12.31
N PRO A 94 -7.37 2.73 12.48
CA PRO A 94 -6.60 1.99 13.46
C PRO A 94 -5.16 1.79 12.95
N TRP A 95 -4.32 2.77 13.18
CA TRP A 95 -2.91 2.78 12.78
C TRP A 95 -2.07 1.84 13.64
N TYR A 96 -1.21 1.04 12.99
CA TYR A 96 -0.28 0.16 13.68
C TYR A 96 1.06 0.03 12.97
N ARG A 97 2.10 -0.40 13.71
CA ARG A 97 3.38 -0.77 13.12
C ARG A 97 3.41 -2.28 12.93
N VAL A 98 3.94 -2.72 11.79
CA VAL A 98 4.13 -4.14 11.55
C VAL A 98 5.44 -4.55 12.19
N GLU A 99 5.37 -5.53 13.07
CA GLU A 99 6.53 -6.14 13.72
C GLU A 99 6.68 -7.56 13.22
N TYR A 100 7.87 -7.92 12.75
CA TYR A 100 8.14 -9.27 12.29
C TYR A 100 9.61 -9.62 12.50
N SER A 101 9.88 -10.92 12.59
CA SER A 101 11.24 -11.43 12.62
C SER A 101 11.62 -12.01 11.26
N LYS A 102 12.88 -11.78 10.87
CA LYS A 102 13.45 -12.39 9.66
C LYS A 102 14.71 -13.15 10.03
N GLN A 103 14.73 -14.43 9.67
CA GLN A 103 15.93 -15.25 9.78
C GLN A 103 16.83 -14.99 8.57
N THR A 104 17.95 -14.32 8.79
CA THR A 104 19.08 -14.28 7.83
C THR A 104 20.22 -15.09 8.45
N ASP A 105 21.43 -14.54 8.59
CA ASP A 105 22.52 -15.19 9.34
C ASP A 105 22.28 -15.18 10.86
N ARG A 106 21.44 -14.24 11.33
CA ARG A 106 20.96 -14.11 12.71
C ARG A 106 19.46 -13.78 12.69
N LEU A 107 18.77 -14.02 13.80
CA LEU A 107 17.38 -13.60 13.98
C LEU A 107 17.34 -12.07 14.15
N VAL A 108 16.76 -11.36 13.19
CA VAL A 108 16.60 -9.90 13.26
C VAL A 108 15.13 -9.56 13.47
N GLN A 109 14.86 -8.77 14.51
CA GLN A 109 13.54 -8.18 14.75
C GLN A 109 13.42 -6.87 13.96
N ILE A 110 12.37 -6.75 13.17
CA ILE A 110 12.12 -5.59 12.30
C ILE A 110 10.79 -4.98 12.71
N ILE A 111 10.82 -3.67 12.96
CA ILE A 111 9.64 -2.84 13.19
C ILE A 111 9.54 -1.88 12.00
N THR A 112 8.42 -1.87 11.29
CA THR A 112 8.26 -0.98 10.13
C THR A 112 8.36 0.48 10.55
N PRO A 113 9.05 1.35 9.77
CA PRO A 113 9.21 2.76 10.15
C PRO A 113 7.88 3.53 10.13
N ARG A 114 6.92 3.04 9.36
CA ARG A 114 5.64 3.69 9.11
C ARG A 114 4.50 2.98 9.81
N TYR A 115 3.52 3.77 10.23
CA TYR A 115 2.23 3.26 10.66
C TYR A 115 1.40 2.92 9.44
N THR A 116 0.75 1.77 9.47
CA THR A 116 -0.03 1.23 8.38
C THR A 116 -1.37 0.73 8.89
N THR A 117 -2.35 0.67 7.99
CA THR A 117 -3.55 -0.12 8.21
C THR A 117 -4.03 -0.71 6.89
N VAL A 118 -4.63 -1.90 6.95
CA VAL A 118 -5.04 -2.68 5.78
C VAL A 118 -6.49 -3.07 5.90
N PHE A 119 -7.22 -2.91 4.81
CA PHE A 119 -8.62 -3.28 4.66
C PHE A 119 -8.85 -4.06 3.37
N GLY A 120 -9.92 -4.85 3.37
CA GLY A 120 -10.31 -5.67 2.24
C GLY A 120 -9.58 -7.01 2.17
N ILE A 121 -9.71 -7.66 1.03
CA ILE A 121 -9.16 -9.00 0.76
C ILE A 121 -8.22 -8.92 -0.45
N ASP A 122 -7.25 -9.82 -0.53
CA ASP A 122 -6.42 -9.95 -1.72
C ASP A 122 -7.10 -10.77 -2.83
N ASP A 123 -6.51 -10.76 -4.02
CA ASP A 123 -6.98 -11.49 -5.20
C ASP A 123 -6.74 -13.01 -5.13
N THR A 124 -6.32 -13.57 -3.98
CA THR A 124 -6.04 -15.01 -3.89
C THR A 124 -7.29 -15.89 -4.00
N GLN A 125 -8.47 -15.31 -4.18
CA GLN A 125 -9.79 -15.98 -4.25
C GLN A 125 -10.06 -16.86 -3.02
N GLN A 126 -9.38 -16.58 -1.92
CA GLN A 126 -9.59 -17.29 -0.67
C GLN A 126 -10.83 -16.72 0.02
N SER A 127 -11.73 -17.60 0.48
CA SER A 127 -12.81 -17.20 1.40
C SER A 127 -12.20 -16.47 2.59
N LYS A 128 -12.91 -15.47 3.16
CA LYS A 128 -12.49 -14.75 4.38
C LYS A 128 -12.07 -15.71 5.50
N ASP A 129 -12.71 -16.88 5.56
CA ASP A 129 -12.44 -17.94 6.54
C ASP A 129 -11.05 -18.60 6.43
N LYS A 130 -10.37 -18.44 5.29
CA LYS A 130 -9.03 -19.02 5.06
C LYS A 130 -7.91 -18.12 5.58
N TYR A 131 -8.20 -16.87 5.88
CA TYR A 131 -7.20 -15.98 6.47
C TYR A 131 -7.00 -16.35 7.93
N ASN A 132 -5.73 -16.42 8.36
CA ASN A 132 -5.39 -16.64 9.77
C ASN A 132 -6.01 -15.57 10.69
N ARG A 133 -6.29 -14.38 10.14
CA ARG A 133 -7.02 -13.31 10.80
C ARG A 133 -8.09 -12.81 9.87
N GLN A 134 -9.29 -12.58 10.42
CA GLN A 134 -10.39 -12.05 9.64
C GLN A 134 -10.00 -10.69 9.03
N PRO A 135 -10.08 -10.56 7.69
CA PRO A 135 -9.80 -9.30 7.03
C PRO A 135 -10.79 -8.23 7.49
N ARG A 136 -10.31 -6.99 7.65
CA ARG A 136 -11.18 -5.86 8.00
C ARG A 136 -11.96 -5.41 6.77
N GLU A 137 -13.24 -5.09 6.94
CA GLU A 137 -14.00 -4.44 5.87
C GLU A 137 -13.42 -3.07 5.55
N ILE A 138 -13.63 -2.61 4.31
CA ILE A 138 -13.21 -1.26 3.89
C ILE A 138 -14.12 -0.23 4.57
N PRO A 139 -13.57 0.72 5.35
CA PRO A 139 -14.36 1.76 6.01
C PRO A 139 -15.20 2.56 5.01
N PRO A 140 -16.40 3.04 5.38
CA PRO A 140 -17.30 3.72 4.45
C PRO A 140 -16.66 4.86 3.64
N ILE A 141 -15.85 5.72 4.29
CA ILE A 141 -15.15 6.82 3.60
C ILE A 141 -14.12 6.32 2.58
N LEU A 142 -13.42 5.23 2.88
CA LEU A 142 -12.44 4.63 1.98
C LEU A 142 -13.15 3.88 0.86
N ASN A 143 -14.31 3.29 1.12
CA ASN A 143 -15.14 2.66 0.10
C ASN A 143 -15.71 3.70 -0.87
N GLU A 144 -16.20 4.84 -0.37
CA GLU A 144 -16.65 5.95 -1.22
C GLU A 144 -15.50 6.49 -2.08
N LEU A 145 -14.31 6.68 -1.50
CA LEU A 145 -13.13 7.09 -2.26
C LEU A 145 -12.74 6.06 -3.33
N LYS A 146 -12.75 4.78 -2.96
CA LYS A 146 -12.49 3.66 -3.87
C LYS A 146 -13.45 3.70 -5.05
N GLU A 147 -14.76 3.77 -4.81
CA GLU A 147 -15.78 3.83 -5.86
C GLU A 147 -15.56 4.99 -6.83
N ARG A 148 -15.16 6.17 -6.34
CA ARG A 148 -14.85 7.32 -7.21
C ARG A 148 -13.59 7.09 -8.06
N ILE A 149 -12.57 6.43 -7.50
CA ILE A 149 -11.37 6.06 -8.27
C ILE A 149 -11.73 5.01 -9.33
N GLU A 150 -12.52 3.99 -8.96
CA GLU A 150 -12.99 2.96 -9.88
C GLU A 150 -13.80 3.58 -11.03
N GLN A 151 -14.69 4.53 -10.74
CA GLN A 151 -15.43 5.28 -11.77
C GLN A 151 -14.50 6.10 -12.68
N ALA A 152 -13.45 6.71 -12.12
CA ALA A 152 -12.52 7.54 -12.89
C ALA A 152 -11.55 6.72 -13.76
N THR A 153 -11.26 5.48 -13.36
CA THR A 153 -10.22 4.63 -13.96
C THR A 153 -10.77 3.44 -14.75
N ASP A 154 -12.03 3.05 -14.50
CA ASP A 154 -12.65 1.81 -14.98
C ASP A 154 -11.94 0.53 -14.49
N VAL A 155 -11.29 0.61 -13.33
CA VAL A 155 -10.60 -0.49 -12.66
C VAL A 155 -11.33 -0.82 -11.36
N LYS A 156 -11.25 -2.07 -10.88
CA LYS A 156 -11.83 -2.49 -9.60
C LYS A 156 -10.75 -2.78 -8.56
N TYR A 157 -11.04 -2.43 -7.31
CA TYR A 157 -10.16 -2.69 -6.16
C TYR A 157 -10.91 -3.44 -5.06
N ASN A 158 -10.22 -4.38 -4.43
CA ASN A 158 -10.70 -5.22 -3.35
C ASN A 158 -9.98 -4.99 -2.01
N PHE A 159 -8.87 -4.25 -2.01
CA PHE A 159 -8.12 -3.92 -0.81
C PHE A 159 -7.67 -2.45 -0.79
N VAL A 160 -7.40 -1.94 0.41
CA VAL A 160 -6.80 -0.62 0.64
C VAL A 160 -5.71 -0.77 1.68
N LEU A 161 -4.49 -0.35 1.34
CA LEU A 161 -3.37 -0.19 2.27
C LEU A 161 -3.11 1.32 2.43
N THR A 162 -3.24 1.82 3.65
CA THR A 162 -2.88 3.21 3.98
C THR A 162 -1.62 3.23 4.85
N CYS A 163 -0.86 4.32 4.74
CA CYS A 163 0.42 4.47 5.41
C CYS A 163 0.63 5.95 5.80
N LEU A 164 1.09 6.19 7.03
CA LEU A 164 1.56 7.50 7.50
C LEU A 164 3.08 7.63 7.35
#